data_AF-F5IUR7-F1
#
_entry.id   AF-F5IUR7-F1
#
_cell.length_a   1.000
_cell.length_b   1.000
_cell.length_c   1.000
_cell.angle_alpha   90.00
_cell.angle_beta   90.00
_cell.angle_gamma   90.00
#
_symmetry.space_group_name_H-M   'P 1'
#
loop_
_entity.id
_entity.type
_entity.pdbx_description
1 polymer ?
#
loop_
_entity_poly.entity_id
_entity_poly.type
_entity_poly.pdbx_seq_one_letter_code
_entity_poly.pdbx_strand_id
1 'polypeptide(L)'
;MNKMKIDIWSDIACPYCYIGKRKLEMALNLFPHRDNVELVWHSYELDPELPKETLESKIYGYFAAKYQMSVNEAHETMVNTAKLAKEVGLNYDYDNLIVANTSDALRLVKLANESGLATEAEEVLFDAYFVKGADISDNSILVKLGTQIGLTEKSIVEMLDSDKYMDKIKEDIEYSENELNLEYIPFYVFNNKQIVQGSIPVEDYLEVLTKAYAEWEQNGVSSEKGEIISGQSCSIDGVCS
;
A
#
# COMPACT_ATOMS: atom_id res chain seq x y z
N MET A 1 11.38 22.27 -9.83
CA MET A 1 11.87 21.32 -10.86
C MET A 1 10.83 20.22 -10.94
N ASN A 2 10.39 19.83 -12.14
CA ASN A 2 9.43 18.74 -12.27
C ASN A 2 10.13 17.42 -11.94
N LYS A 3 9.46 16.55 -11.20
CA LYS A 3 9.89 15.18 -10.92
C LYS A 3 9.09 14.19 -11.76
N MET A 4 9.66 13.03 -12.05
CA MET A 4 8.89 11.91 -12.61
C MET A 4 8.04 11.30 -11.49
N LYS A 5 6.74 11.12 -11.75
CA LYS A 5 5.83 10.51 -10.79
C LYS A 5 5.79 8.98 -10.94
N ILE A 6 5.67 8.32 -9.81
CA ILE A 6 5.25 6.93 -9.68
C ILE A 6 4.00 6.94 -8.82
N ASP A 7 2.85 6.72 -9.43
CA ASP A 7 1.57 6.60 -8.74
C ASP A 7 1.43 5.17 -8.21
N ILE A 8 1.08 5.00 -6.93
CA ILE A 8 1.09 3.72 -6.22
C ILE A 8 -0.26 3.51 -5.54
N TRP A 9 -0.96 2.44 -5.88
CA TRP A 9 -2.19 2.04 -5.18
C TRP A 9 -1.89 0.97 -4.15
N SER A 10 -2.36 1.20 -2.93
CA SER A 10 -2.00 0.40 -1.78
C SER A 10 -3.12 0.35 -0.74
N ASP A 11 -3.15 -0.76 0.01
CA ASP A 11 -3.93 -0.93 1.22
C ASP A 11 -3.00 -1.35 2.36
N ILE A 12 -3.20 -0.79 3.55
CA ILE A 12 -2.44 -1.11 4.76
C ILE A 12 -2.59 -2.60 5.12
N ALA A 13 -3.75 -3.20 4.81
CA ALA A 13 -4.01 -4.61 5.08
C ALA A 13 -3.39 -5.57 4.04
N CYS A 14 -2.76 -5.07 2.98
CA CYS A 14 -2.17 -5.90 1.93
C CYS A 14 -0.69 -6.25 2.23
N PRO A 15 -0.34 -7.53 2.46
CA PRO A 15 1.02 -7.91 2.81
C PRO A 15 2.01 -7.70 1.66
N TYR A 16 1.58 -7.85 0.41
CA TYR A 16 2.43 -7.62 -0.75
C TYR A 16 2.65 -6.14 -1.05
N CYS A 17 1.78 -5.25 -0.57
CA CYS A 17 2.01 -3.81 -0.66
C CYS A 17 3.26 -3.39 0.09
N TYR A 18 3.43 -3.87 1.33
CA TYR A 18 4.61 -3.51 2.12
C TYR A 18 5.89 -4.20 1.60
N ILE A 19 5.79 -5.44 1.12
CA ILE A 19 6.91 -6.11 0.42
C ILE A 19 7.30 -5.33 -0.84
N GLY A 20 6.33 -4.96 -1.67
CA GLY A 20 6.53 -4.20 -2.90
C GLY A 20 7.14 -2.83 -2.63
N LYS A 21 6.67 -2.13 -1.59
CA LYS A 21 7.27 -0.87 -1.11
C LYS A 21 8.76 -1.05 -0.82
N ARG A 22 9.16 -2.08 -0.05
CA ARG A 22 10.59 -2.34 0.23
C ARG A 22 11.39 -2.61 -1.05
N LYS A 23 10.86 -3.42 -1.97
CA LYS A 23 11.55 -3.72 -3.23
C LYS A 23 11.72 -2.48 -4.12
N LEU A 24 10.69 -1.63 -4.21
CA LEU A 24 10.76 -0.35 -4.91
C LEU A 24 11.79 0.59 -4.27
N GLU A 25 11.82 0.70 -2.94
CA GLU A 25 12.82 1.49 -2.21
C GLU A 25 14.25 0.99 -2.47
N MET A 26 14.46 -0.33 -2.49
CA MET A 26 15.74 -0.93 -2.85
C MET A 26 16.15 -0.56 -4.28
N ALA A 27 15.22 -0.62 -5.24
CA ALA A 27 15.48 -0.22 -6.62
C ALA A 27 15.81 1.28 -6.73
N LEU A 28 15.05 2.15 -6.04
CA LEU A 28 15.31 3.58 -5.97
C LEU A 28 16.69 3.90 -5.37
N ASN A 29 17.16 3.13 -4.39
CA ASN A 29 18.50 3.30 -3.83
C ASN A 29 19.62 2.93 -4.81
N LEU A 30 19.36 2.06 -5.77
CA LEU A 30 20.27 1.73 -6.87
C LEU A 30 20.17 2.71 -8.04
N PHE A 31 19.12 3.55 -8.08
CA PHE A 31 18.81 4.41 -9.20
C PHE A 31 19.49 5.79 -9.08
N PRO A 32 20.37 6.19 -10.03
CA PRO A 32 21.13 7.43 -9.93
C PRO A 32 20.29 8.71 -9.87
N HIS A 33 19.08 8.69 -10.44
CA HIS A 33 18.18 9.86 -10.51
C HIS A 33 17.05 9.82 -9.49
N ARG A 34 17.19 9.06 -8.39
CA ARG A 34 16.14 8.90 -7.38
C ARG A 34 15.58 10.21 -6.83
N ASP A 35 16.41 11.25 -6.71
CA ASP A 35 15.98 12.55 -6.17
C ASP A 35 15.02 13.30 -7.13
N ASN A 36 15.00 12.91 -8.41
CA ASN A 36 14.09 13.40 -9.44
C ASN A 36 12.80 12.56 -9.55
N VAL A 37 12.58 11.62 -8.63
CA VAL A 37 11.36 10.80 -8.56
C VAL A 37 10.48 11.29 -7.42
N GLU A 38 9.17 11.28 -7.65
CA GLU A 38 8.11 11.56 -6.68
C GLU A 38 7.20 10.34 -6.58
N LEU A 39 6.99 9.84 -5.36
CA LEU A 39 6.03 8.77 -5.09
C LEU A 39 4.70 9.40 -4.71
N VAL A 40 3.63 8.98 -5.37
CA VAL A 40 2.27 9.47 -5.14
C VAL A 40 1.41 8.30 -4.68
N TRP A 41 0.88 8.38 -3.46
CA TRP A 41 0.13 7.28 -2.84
C TRP A 41 -1.38 7.45 -3.01
N HIS A 42 -2.00 6.41 -3.56
CA HIS A 42 -3.42 6.26 -3.79
C HIS A 42 -3.97 5.12 -2.94
N SER A 43 -5.18 5.32 -2.45
CA SER A 43 -5.83 4.36 -1.56
C SER A 43 -6.51 3.26 -2.36
N TYR A 44 -6.47 2.05 -1.80
CA TYR A 44 -7.32 0.92 -2.18
C TYR A 44 -7.77 0.20 -0.90
N GLU A 45 -8.89 -0.53 -0.95
CA GLU A 45 -9.42 -1.25 0.22
C GLU A 45 -9.73 -2.71 -0.16
N LEU A 46 -9.06 -3.66 0.49
CA LEU A 46 -9.31 -5.09 0.31
C LEU A 46 -10.56 -5.57 1.05
N ASP A 47 -11.01 -4.85 2.07
CA ASP A 47 -12.24 -5.17 2.81
C ASP A 47 -12.91 -3.92 3.39
N PRO A 48 -13.56 -3.11 2.56
CA PRO A 48 -14.24 -1.89 3.02
C PRO A 48 -15.44 -2.19 3.94
N GLU A 49 -15.95 -3.42 3.94
CA GLU A 49 -17.11 -3.84 4.73
C GLU A 49 -16.75 -4.25 6.17
N LEU A 50 -15.46 -4.32 6.52
CA LEU A 50 -15.06 -4.57 7.90
C LEU A 50 -15.60 -3.47 8.83
N PRO A 51 -16.10 -3.81 10.02
CA PRO A 51 -16.49 -2.80 10.99
C PRO A 51 -15.26 -1.98 11.42
N LYS A 52 -15.50 -0.72 11.80
CA LYS A 52 -14.47 0.18 12.36
C LYS A 52 -14.06 -0.17 13.79
N GLU A 53 -14.51 -1.30 14.31
CA GLU A 53 -14.19 -1.79 15.65
C GLU A 53 -13.27 -3.01 15.53
N THR A 54 -12.43 -3.23 16.54
CA THR A 54 -11.56 -4.40 16.63
C THR A 54 -12.34 -5.69 16.42
N LEU A 55 -11.93 -6.50 15.44
CA LEU A 55 -12.50 -7.82 15.27
C LEU A 55 -11.96 -8.81 16.31
N GLU A 56 -12.85 -9.60 16.91
CA GLU A 56 -12.45 -10.69 17.81
C GLU A 56 -11.80 -11.87 17.05
N SER A 57 -12.04 -11.97 15.75
CA SER A 57 -11.50 -13.05 14.91
C SER A 57 -10.00 -12.89 14.67
N LYS A 58 -9.26 -13.99 14.86
CA LYS A 58 -7.85 -14.06 14.48
C LYS A 58 -7.67 -14.07 12.97
N ILE A 59 -6.57 -13.51 12.48
CA ILE A 59 -6.29 -13.36 11.04
C ILE A 59 -6.43 -14.66 10.26
N TYR A 60 -5.95 -15.80 10.78
CA TYR A 60 -6.08 -17.10 10.11
C TYR A 60 -7.54 -17.53 9.93
N GLY A 61 -8.38 -17.29 10.94
CA GLY A 61 -9.80 -17.63 10.90
C GLY A 61 -10.58 -16.69 9.97
N TYR A 62 -10.30 -15.39 10.05
CA TYR A 62 -10.86 -14.39 9.14
C TYR A 62 -10.50 -14.70 7.68
N PHE A 63 -9.22 -14.91 7.37
CA PHE A 63 -8.75 -15.19 6.02
C PHE A 63 -9.33 -16.49 5.46
N ALA A 64 -9.36 -17.55 6.29
CA ALA A 64 -9.99 -18.82 5.93
C ALA A 64 -11.47 -18.66 5.57
N ALA A 65 -12.22 -17.90 6.37
CA ALA A 65 -13.64 -17.63 6.12
C ALA A 65 -13.83 -16.78 4.84
N LYS A 66 -13.07 -15.70 4.70
CA LYS A 66 -13.17 -14.77 3.57
C LYS A 66 -12.89 -15.47 2.25
N TYR A 67 -11.86 -16.31 2.20
CA TYR A 67 -11.40 -16.95 0.97
C TYR A 67 -11.81 -18.42 0.85
N GLN A 68 -12.79 -18.85 1.66
CA GLN A 68 -13.42 -20.17 1.59
C GLN A 68 -12.41 -21.33 1.60
N MET A 69 -11.41 -21.24 2.46
CA MET A 69 -10.36 -22.26 2.64
C MET A 69 -10.29 -22.72 4.10
N SER A 70 -9.50 -23.76 4.38
CA SER A 70 -9.26 -24.21 5.75
C SER A 70 -8.33 -23.26 6.50
N VAL A 71 -8.44 -23.24 7.83
CA VAL A 71 -7.51 -22.47 8.71
C VAL A 71 -6.06 -22.91 8.53
N ASN A 72 -5.82 -24.20 8.21
CA ASN A 72 -4.48 -24.71 7.93
C ASN A 72 -3.93 -24.15 6.62
N GLU A 73 -4.72 -24.10 5.55
CA GLU A 73 -4.32 -23.50 4.27
C GLU A 73 -4.06 -21.98 4.40
N ALA A 74 -4.88 -21.28 5.17
CA ALA A 74 -4.67 -19.87 5.50
C ALA A 74 -3.34 -19.66 6.23
N HIS A 75 -3.05 -20.49 7.23
CA HIS A 75 -1.80 -20.46 7.97
C HIS A 75 -0.59 -20.75 7.06
N GLU A 76 -0.65 -21.78 6.21
CA GLU A 76 0.43 -22.08 5.25
C GLU A 76 0.68 -20.92 4.27
N THR A 77 -0.38 -20.30 3.77
CA THR A 77 -0.30 -19.12 2.90
C THR A 77 0.44 -17.99 3.60
N MET A 78 0.02 -17.62 4.80
CA MET A 78 0.64 -16.54 5.57
C MET A 78 2.08 -16.83 5.97
N VAL A 79 2.41 -18.08 6.33
CA VAL A 79 3.80 -18.51 6.60
C VAL A 79 4.67 -18.31 5.37
N ASN A 80 4.17 -18.61 4.17
CA ASN A 80 4.92 -18.40 2.94
C ASN A 80 5.09 -16.90 2.64
N THR A 81 4.03 -16.09 2.82
CA THR A 81 4.12 -14.63 2.68
C THR A 81 5.10 -14.02 3.68
N ALA A 82 5.14 -14.49 4.93
CA ALA A 82 6.10 -14.03 5.93
C ALA A 82 7.56 -14.37 5.56
N LYS A 83 7.81 -15.49 4.87
CA LYS A 83 9.16 -15.81 4.35
C LYS A 83 9.60 -14.79 3.29
N LEU A 84 8.70 -14.44 2.37
CA LEU A 84 8.96 -13.42 1.34
C LEU A 84 9.20 -12.04 1.98
N ALA A 85 8.42 -11.69 3.00
CA ALA A 85 8.61 -10.46 3.77
C ALA A 85 10.01 -10.41 4.42
N LYS A 86 10.48 -11.55 4.95
CA LYS A 86 11.79 -11.66 5.58
C LYS A 86 12.95 -11.41 4.62
N GLU A 87 12.80 -11.78 3.35
CA GLU A 87 13.82 -11.52 2.30
C GLU A 87 14.07 -10.02 2.10
N VAL A 88 13.06 -9.18 2.38
CA VAL A 88 13.15 -7.72 2.31
C VAL A 88 13.27 -7.05 3.69
N GLY A 89 13.64 -7.82 4.71
CA GLY A 89 13.91 -7.32 6.07
C GLY A 89 12.67 -7.09 6.94
N LEU A 90 11.48 -7.53 6.51
CA LEU A 90 10.24 -7.41 7.25
C LEU A 90 9.97 -8.68 8.06
N ASN A 91 9.67 -8.54 9.36
CA ASN A 91 9.34 -9.66 10.24
C ASN A 91 7.84 -9.61 10.58
N TYR A 92 7.01 -10.20 9.73
CA TYR A 92 5.56 -10.23 9.96
C TYR A 92 5.20 -11.10 11.17
N ASP A 93 4.29 -10.59 12.00
CA ASP A 93 3.76 -11.25 13.19
C ASP A 93 2.25 -11.51 13.02
N TYR A 94 1.91 -12.48 12.18
CA TYR A 94 0.52 -12.87 11.93
C TYR A 94 -0.17 -13.46 13.18
N ASP A 95 0.56 -14.00 14.15
CA ASP A 95 -0.03 -14.58 15.36
C ASP A 95 -0.66 -13.49 16.25
N ASN A 96 -0.05 -12.30 16.26
CA ASN A 96 -0.53 -11.14 16.99
C ASN A 96 -1.26 -10.12 16.12
N LEU A 97 -1.30 -10.29 14.80
CA LEU A 97 -2.00 -9.39 13.89
C LEU A 97 -3.50 -9.31 14.21
N ILE A 98 -4.00 -8.08 14.28
CA ILE A 98 -5.41 -7.74 14.49
C ILE A 98 -6.01 -7.39 13.14
N VAL A 99 -7.08 -8.09 12.73
CA VAL A 99 -7.80 -7.75 11.50
C VAL A 99 -8.58 -6.46 11.75
N ALA A 100 -8.34 -5.44 10.92
CA ALA A 100 -8.88 -4.10 11.11
C ALA A 100 -9.38 -3.52 9.78
N ASN A 101 -10.45 -2.73 9.84
CA ASN A 101 -10.83 -1.84 8.75
C ASN A 101 -9.71 -0.80 8.52
N THR A 102 -9.36 -0.55 7.27
CA THR A 102 -8.23 0.31 6.91
C THR A 102 -8.62 1.72 6.50
N SER A 103 -9.92 2.06 6.42
CA SER A 103 -10.38 3.35 5.94
C SER A 103 -9.75 4.50 6.72
N ASP A 104 -9.76 4.46 8.05
CA ASP A 104 -9.20 5.55 8.88
C ASP A 104 -7.66 5.62 8.83
N ALA A 105 -6.99 4.49 8.62
CA ALA A 105 -5.55 4.45 8.35
C ALA A 105 -5.22 5.08 6.98
N LEU A 106 -5.99 4.79 5.94
CA LEU A 106 -5.82 5.37 4.60
C LEU A 106 -6.13 6.87 4.60
N ARG A 107 -7.12 7.32 5.38
CA ARG A 107 -7.38 8.76 5.59
C ARG A 107 -6.19 9.45 6.26
N LEU A 108 -5.50 8.78 7.19
CA LEU A 108 -4.27 9.31 7.80
C LEU A 108 -3.16 9.49 6.75
N VAL A 109 -3.03 8.58 5.78
CA VAL A 109 -2.10 8.75 4.64
C VAL A 109 -2.48 9.99 3.81
N LYS A 110 -3.77 10.20 3.54
CA LYS A 110 -4.25 11.40 2.83
C LYS A 110 -3.99 12.69 3.59
N LEU A 111 -4.17 12.69 4.91
CA LEU A 111 -3.81 13.81 5.77
C LEU A 111 -2.29 14.07 5.72
N ALA A 112 -1.48 13.03 5.81
CA ALA A 112 -0.02 13.14 5.79
C ALA A 112 0.50 13.70 4.45
N ASN A 113 -0.18 13.38 3.35
CA ASN A 113 0.14 13.89 2.02
C ASN A 113 0.10 15.43 1.94
N GLU A 114 -0.77 16.11 2.70
CA GLU A 114 -0.80 17.58 2.75
C GLU A 114 0.51 18.20 3.25
N SER A 115 1.30 17.43 4.00
CA SER A 115 2.60 17.83 4.52
C SER A 115 3.78 17.11 3.85
N GLY A 116 3.53 16.37 2.76
CA GLY A 116 4.56 15.58 2.07
C GLY A 116 5.06 14.36 2.85
N LEU A 117 4.24 13.84 3.78
CA LEU A 117 4.59 12.74 4.69
C LEU A 117 3.84 11.43 4.36
N ALA A 118 3.29 11.30 3.15
CA ALA A 118 2.50 10.12 2.77
C ALA A 118 3.31 8.81 2.86
N THR A 119 4.54 8.81 2.37
CA THR A 119 5.42 7.62 2.42
C THR A 119 5.77 7.23 3.85
N GLU A 120 5.97 8.21 4.73
CA GLU A 120 6.20 8.01 6.16
C GLU A 120 4.96 7.47 6.86
N ALA A 121 3.76 7.93 6.49
CA ALA A 121 2.50 7.41 7.00
C ALA A 121 2.29 5.94 6.62
N GLU A 122 2.50 5.59 5.35
CA GLU A 122 2.47 4.20 4.87
C GLU A 122 3.42 3.33 5.68
N GLU A 123 4.67 3.77 5.87
CA GLU A 123 5.68 3.03 6.64
C GLU A 123 5.24 2.75 8.08
N VAL A 124 4.80 3.77 8.83
CA VAL A 124 4.44 3.57 10.24
C VAL A 124 3.16 2.75 10.40
N LEU A 125 2.22 2.85 9.47
CA LEU A 125 0.98 2.07 9.46
C LEU A 125 1.26 0.60 9.13
N PHE A 126 2.05 0.33 8.09
CA PHE A 126 2.44 -1.03 7.73
C PHE A 126 3.22 -1.72 8.85
N ASP A 127 4.18 -1.02 9.46
CA ASP A 127 4.95 -1.54 10.58
C ASP A 127 4.06 -1.80 11.82
N ALA A 128 3.14 -0.87 12.13
CA ALA A 128 2.16 -1.06 13.19
C ALA A 128 1.29 -2.30 12.95
N TYR A 129 0.77 -2.48 11.74
CA TYR A 129 -0.13 -3.56 11.40
C TYR A 129 0.56 -4.92 11.31
N PHE A 130 1.59 -5.04 10.46
CA PHE A 130 2.19 -6.34 10.14
C PHE A 130 3.29 -6.78 11.10
N VAL A 131 4.05 -5.85 11.67
CA VAL A 131 5.24 -6.18 12.49
C VAL A 131 4.93 -6.10 13.97
N LYS A 132 4.11 -5.12 14.37
CA LYS A 132 3.78 -4.87 15.79
C LYS A 132 2.42 -5.41 16.23
N GLY A 133 1.59 -5.90 15.29
CA GLY A 133 0.25 -6.41 15.59
C GLY A 133 -0.67 -5.38 16.26
N ALA A 134 -0.47 -4.09 15.96
CA ALA A 134 -1.28 -3.02 16.49
C ALA A 134 -2.60 -2.91 15.73
N ASP A 135 -3.67 -2.54 16.44
CA ASP A 135 -4.97 -2.29 15.83
C ASP A 135 -4.97 -0.91 15.16
N ILE A 136 -4.95 -0.89 13.83
CA ILE A 136 -4.98 0.34 13.02
C ILE A 136 -6.40 0.91 12.84
N SER A 137 -7.44 0.26 13.38
CA SER A 137 -8.78 0.84 13.53
C SER A 137 -8.95 1.63 14.83
N ASP A 138 -8.01 1.51 15.78
CA ASP A 138 -8.04 2.25 17.04
C ASP A 138 -7.54 3.70 16.84
N ASN A 139 -8.44 4.66 17.11
CA ASN A 139 -8.15 6.10 17.00
C ASN A 139 -6.93 6.55 17.82
N SER A 140 -6.72 6.00 19.02
CA SER A 140 -5.56 6.35 19.86
C SER A 140 -4.25 5.85 19.26
N ILE A 141 -4.27 4.69 18.58
CA ILE A 141 -3.13 4.18 17.83
C ILE A 141 -2.86 5.08 16.61
N LEU A 142 -3.89 5.44 15.84
CA LEU A 142 -3.73 6.33 14.69
C LEU A 142 -3.18 7.72 15.07
N VAL A 143 -3.66 8.30 16.17
CA VAL A 143 -3.11 9.56 16.73
C VAL A 143 -1.63 9.40 17.09
N LYS A 144 -1.27 8.31 17.77
CA LYS A 144 0.13 8.03 18.12
C LYS A 144 1.02 7.86 16.89
N LEU A 145 0.58 7.14 15.87
CA LEU A 145 1.35 6.92 14.64
C LEU A 145 1.51 8.21 13.83
N GLY A 146 0.42 8.98 13.65
CA GLY A 146 0.49 10.25 12.93
C GLY A 146 1.37 11.29 13.61
N THR A 147 1.34 11.37 14.95
CA THR A 147 2.22 12.31 15.68
C THR A 147 3.70 11.92 15.62
N GLN A 148 4.03 10.62 15.51
CA GLN A 148 5.41 10.16 15.36
C GLN A 148 6.08 10.66 14.08
N ILE A 149 5.30 10.83 13.01
CA ILE A 149 5.81 11.33 11.71
C ILE A 149 5.70 12.86 11.58
N GLY A 150 5.21 13.56 12.62
CA GLY A 150 5.18 15.02 12.68
C GLY A 150 3.83 15.67 12.37
N LEU A 151 2.75 14.89 12.24
CA LEU A 151 1.40 15.47 12.17
C LEU A 151 0.94 15.98 13.54
N THR A 152 0.01 16.94 13.54
CA THR A 152 -0.55 17.45 14.80
C THR A 152 -1.65 16.54 15.30
N GLU A 153 -1.67 16.25 16.59
CA GLU A 153 -2.76 15.49 17.23
C GLU A 153 -4.13 16.09 16.89
N LYS A 154 -4.24 17.43 16.94
CA LYS A 154 -5.45 18.16 16.59
C LYS A 154 -5.96 17.82 15.19
N SER A 155 -5.10 17.87 14.16
CA SER A 155 -5.52 17.59 12.78
C SER A 155 -5.93 16.13 12.58
N ILE A 156 -5.30 15.20 13.31
CA ILE A 156 -5.65 13.78 13.25
C ILE A 156 -7.02 13.56 13.89
N VAL A 157 -7.26 14.11 15.08
CA VAL A 157 -8.55 14.00 15.77
C VAL A 157 -9.68 14.65 14.94
N GLU A 158 -9.46 15.85 14.39
CA GLU A 158 -10.44 16.50 13.50
C GLU A 158 -10.77 15.66 12.26
N MET A 159 -9.79 14.94 11.72
CA MET A 159 -10.03 13.98 10.65
C MET A 159 -10.88 12.82 11.18
N LEU A 160 -10.46 12.13 12.25
CA LEU A 160 -11.14 10.96 12.80
C LEU A 160 -12.61 11.24 13.22
N ASP A 161 -12.89 12.45 13.71
CA ASP A 161 -14.24 12.90 14.11
C ASP A 161 -15.14 13.34 12.93
N SER A 162 -14.71 13.14 11.68
CA SER A 162 -15.44 13.53 10.47
C SER A 162 -15.30 12.49 9.37
N ASP A 163 -15.86 12.77 8.18
CA ASP A 163 -15.68 11.97 6.95
C ASP A 163 -14.56 12.50 6.04
N LYS A 164 -13.70 13.40 6.55
CA LYS A 164 -12.61 14.01 5.75
C LYS A 164 -11.79 12.94 5.02
N TYR A 165 -11.62 13.10 3.71
CA TYR A 165 -10.92 12.19 2.78
C TYR A 165 -11.64 10.88 2.40
N MET A 166 -12.81 10.56 2.94
CA MET A 166 -13.57 9.37 2.48
C MET A 166 -13.86 9.44 0.98
N ASP A 167 -14.31 10.60 0.49
CA ASP A 167 -14.54 10.82 -0.95
C ASP A 167 -13.25 10.66 -1.78
N LYS A 168 -12.07 10.99 -1.21
CA LYS A 168 -10.78 10.84 -1.91
C LYS A 168 -10.33 9.40 -2.00
N ILE A 169 -10.58 8.60 -0.98
CA ILE A 169 -10.35 7.14 -1.03
C ILE A 169 -11.23 6.53 -2.12
N LYS A 170 -12.51 6.90 -2.11
CA LYS A 170 -13.46 6.43 -3.13
C LYS A 170 -13.04 6.83 -4.55
N GLU A 171 -12.62 8.08 -4.75
CA GLU A 171 -12.11 8.56 -6.05
C GLU A 171 -10.89 7.75 -6.53
N ASP A 172 -9.95 7.41 -5.63
CA ASP A 172 -8.77 6.61 -6.00
C ASP A 172 -9.15 5.19 -6.44
N ILE A 173 -10.08 4.55 -5.72
CA ILE A 173 -10.57 3.19 -6.02
C ILE A 173 -11.33 3.21 -7.34
N GLU A 174 -12.31 4.11 -7.50
CA GLU A 174 -13.10 4.22 -8.72
C GLU A 174 -12.23 4.52 -9.93
N TYR A 175 -11.19 5.34 -9.79
CA TYR A 175 -10.23 5.59 -10.86
C TYR A 175 -9.44 4.33 -11.24
N SER A 176 -8.95 3.58 -10.24
CA SER A 176 -8.22 2.34 -10.50
C SER A 176 -9.07 1.29 -11.24
N GLU A 177 -10.31 1.10 -10.82
CA GLU A 177 -11.19 0.06 -11.34
C GLU A 177 -11.81 0.47 -12.69
N ASN A 178 -12.31 1.70 -12.80
CA ASN A 178 -13.08 2.10 -13.98
C ASN A 178 -12.21 2.68 -15.10
N GLU A 179 -11.14 3.41 -14.77
CA GLU A 179 -10.33 4.12 -15.77
C GLU A 179 -9.05 3.36 -16.13
N LEU A 180 -8.43 2.70 -15.14
CA LEU A 180 -7.24 1.87 -15.33
C LEU A 180 -7.56 0.39 -15.53
N ASN A 181 -8.72 -0.09 -15.07
CA ASN A 181 -9.10 -1.51 -15.08
C ASN A 181 -8.08 -2.38 -14.32
N LEU A 182 -7.69 -1.91 -13.13
CA LEU A 182 -6.74 -2.54 -12.23
C LEU A 182 -7.39 -2.81 -10.87
N GLU A 183 -7.58 -4.09 -10.55
CA GLU A 183 -8.26 -4.57 -9.33
C GLU A 183 -7.32 -5.34 -8.38
N TYR A 184 -6.02 -5.42 -8.71
CA TYR A 184 -5.03 -6.17 -7.94
C TYR A 184 -3.91 -5.26 -7.48
N ILE A 185 -3.67 -5.23 -6.16
CA ILE A 185 -2.69 -4.36 -5.50
C ILE A 185 -1.50 -5.16 -4.93
N PRO A 186 -0.34 -4.53 -4.70
CA PRO A 186 -0.01 -3.16 -5.09
C PRO A 186 0.04 -3.03 -6.62
N PHE A 187 -0.23 -1.85 -7.15
CA PHE A 187 0.18 -1.56 -8.51
C PHE A 187 0.77 -0.16 -8.61
N TYR A 188 1.60 0.03 -9.63
CA TYR A 188 2.46 1.19 -9.81
C TYR A 188 2.31 1.70 -11.23
N VAL A 189 2.14 3.00 -11.41
CA VAL A 189 2.10 3.66 -12.72
C VAL A 189 3.29 4.61 -12.82
N PHE A 190 4.27 4.23 -13.62
CA PHE A 190 5.49 5.02 -13.86
C PHE A 190 5.25 5.98 -15.02
N ASN A 191 5.44 7.28 -14.76
CA ASN A 191 5.30 8.34 -15.76
C ASN A 191 3.95 8.33 -16.51
N ASN A 192 2.85 7.98 -15.82
CA ASN A 192 1.51 7.86 -16.41
C ASN A 192 1.44 6.89 -17.62
N LYS A 193 2.36 5.92 -17.70
CA LYS A 193 2.48 5.01 -18.85
C LYS A 193 2.69 3.56 -18.43
N GLN A 194 3.84 3.25 -17.82
CA GLN A 194 4.22 1.86 -17.57
C GLN A 194 3.59 1.37 -16.27
N ILE A 195 2.90 0.24 -16.34
CA ILE A 195 2.15 -0.29 -15.23
C ILE A 195 2.86 -1.54 -14.70
N VAL A 196 3.14 -1.56 -13.41
CA VAL A 196 3.57 -2.77 -12.70
C VAL A 196 2.42 -3.18 -11.78
N GLN A 197 1.88 -4.37 -11.97
CA GLN A 197 0.81 -4.93 -11.14
C GLN A 197 1.39 -6.04 -10.27
N GLY A 198 1.45 -5.81 -8.97
CA GLY A 198 2.08 -6.66 -7.97
C GLY A 198 3.52 -6.28 -7.61
N SER A 199 4.09 -7.01 -6.67
CA SER A 199 5.49 -6.95 -6.25
C SER A 199 6.33 -7.80 -7.21
N ILE A 200 7.18 -7.15 -8.01
CA ILE A 200 8.20 -7.76 -8.87
C ILE A 200 9.58 -7.78 -8.19
N PRO A 201 10.57 -8.53 -8.70
CA PRO A 201 11.97 -8.44 -8.26
C PRO A 201 12.57 -7.03 -8.31
N VAL A 202 13.62 -6.78 -7.53
CA VAL A 202 14.24 -5.44 -7.39
C VAL A 202 14.89 -4.99 -8.71
N GLU A 203 15.52 -5.92 -9.40
CA GLU A 203 16.13 -5.75 -10.72
C GLU A 203 15.10 -5.33 -11.77
N ASP A 204 13.90 -5.91 -11.75
CA ASP A 204 12.83 -5.59 -12.68
C ASP A 204 12.25 -4.20 -12.37
N TYR A 205 12.09 -3.85 -11.09
CA TYR A 205 11.74 -2.47 -10.71
C TYR A 205 12.78 -1.46 -11.22
N LEU A 206 14.08 -1.78 -11.11
CA LEU A 206 15.15 -0.90 -11.58
C LEU A 206 15.13 -0.74 -13.11
N GLU A 207 14.83 -1.81 -13.86
CA GLU A 207 14.70 -1.77 -15.31
C GLU A 207 13.52 -0.86 -15.73
N VAL A 208 12.35 -1.06 -15.13
CA VAL A 208 11.15 -0.25 -15.40
C VAL A 208 11.40 1.21 -15.07
N LEU A 209 12.00 1.48 -13.91
CA LEU A 209 12.35 2.82 -13.44
C LEU A 209 13.32 3.51 -14.41
N THR A 210 14.34 2.80 -14.88
CA THR A 210 15.34 3.32 -15.83
C THR A 210 14.70 3.66 -17.17
N LYS A 211 13.86 2.76 -17.71
CA LYS A 211 13.14 2.98 -18.97
C LYS A 211 12.17 4.17 -18.87
N ALA A 212 11.33 4.19 -17.83
CA ALA A 212 10.34 5.24 -17.63
C ALA A 212 10.99 6.61 -17.44
N TYR A 213 12.10 6.68 -16.69
CA TYR A 213 12.83 7.93 -16.48
C TYR A 213 13.48 8.45 -17.75
N ALA A 214 14.11 7.60 -18.57
CA ALA A 214 14.68 8.01 -19.85
C ALA A 214 13.61 8.58 -20.80
N GLU A 215 12.43 7.94 -20.85
CA GLU A 215 11.28 8.44 -21.62
C GLU A 215 10.77 9.78 -21.08
N TRP A 216 10.66 9.92 -19.75
CA TRP A 216 10.24 11.15 -19.08
C TRP A 216 11.22 12.31 -19.29
N GLU A 217 12.52 12.05 -19.20
CA GLU A 217 13.56 13.07 -19.38
C GLU A 217 13.56 13.63 -20.81
N GLN A 218 13.26 12.77 -21.80
CA GLN A 218 13.18 13.16 -23.20
C GLN A 218 11.86 13.86 -23.56
N ASN A 219 10.73 13.36 -23.05
CA ASN A 219 9.40 13.71 -23.57
C ASN A 219 8.46 14.35 -22.52
N GLY A 220 8.85 14.36 -21.25
CA GLY A 220 8.00 14.79 -20.14
C GLY A 220 6.98 13.72 -19.73
N VAL A 221 5.87 14.19 -19.13
CA VAL A 221 4.79 13.32 -18.68
C VAL A 221 4.11 12.67 -19.87
N SER A 222 3.97 11.34 -19.84
CA SER A 222 3.32 10.64 -20.94
C SER A 222 1.80 10.86 -20.97
N SER A 223 1.25 10.88 -22.18
CA SER A 223 -0.20 10.83 -22.44
C SER A 223 -0.64 9.49 -23.03
N GLU A 224 0.26 8.51 -23.14
CA GLU A 224 0.01 7.20 -23.74
C GLU A 224 -0.08 6.12 -22.66
N LYS A 225 -0.94 5.11 -22.86
CA LYS A 225 -0.93 3.91 -22.02
C LYS A 225 0.22 2.99 -22.44
N GLY A 226 0.92 2.43 -21.46
CA GLY A 226 2.08 1.57 -21.65
C GLY A 226 1.79 0.08 -21.49
N GLU A 227 2.87 -0.69 -21.38
CA GLU A 227 2.80 -2.14 -21.13
C GLU A 227 2.47 -2.41 -19.65
N ILE A 228 1.75 -3.51 -19.40
CA ILE A 228 1.51 -4.03 -18.05
C ILE A 228 2.52 -5.15 -17.77
N ILE A 229 3.25 -5.01 -16.66
CA ILE A 229 4.19 -6.00 -16.14
C ILE A 229 3.58 -6.56 -14.85
N SER A 230 3.44 -7.88 -14.76
CA SER A 230 2.76 -8.53 -13.62
C SER A 230 3.76 -9.24 -12.68
N GLY A 231 3.50 -9.13 -11.39
CA GLY A 231 4.20 -9.79 -10.29
C GLY A 231 3.21 -10.19 -9.18
N GLN A 232 3.73 -10.40 -7.96
CA GLN A 232 2.92 -10.92 -6.85
C GLN A 232 1.91 -9.89 -6.34
N SER A 233 0.62 -10.14 -6.49
CA SER A 233 -0.47 -9.21 -6.15
C SER A 233 -1.56 -9.89 -5.34
N CYS A 234 -2.51 -9.12 -4.80
CA CYS A 234 -3.77 -9.62 -4.25
C CYS A 234 -4.94 -8.76 -4.76
N SER A 235 -6.07 -9.40 -5.08
CA SER A 235 -7.35 -8.74 -5.30
C SER A 235 -8.27 -8.78 -4.07
N ILE A 236 -9.36 -8.03 -4.14
CA ILE A 236 -10.45 -8.05 -3.15
C ILE A 236 -11.03 -9.46 -2.93
N ASP A 237 -11.06 -10.28 -3.98
CA ASP A 237 -11.52 -11.68 -3.96
C ASP A 237 -10.49 -12.64 -3.33
N GLY A 238 -9.30 -12.16 -2.94
CA GLY A 238 -8.25 -12.94 -2.28
C GLY A 238 -7.45 -13.85 -3.17
N VAL A 239 -7.57 -13.67 -4.48
CA VAL A 239 -6.66 -14.28 -5.41
C VAL A 239 -5.34 -13.53 -5.25
N CYS A 240 -4.41 -14.16 -4.52
CA CYS A 240 -3.04 -13.71 -4.44
C CYS A 240 -2.17 -14.59 -5.35
N SER A 241 -1.57 -13.99 -6.37
CA SER A 241 -0.72 -14.65 -7.37
C SER A 241 0.56 -13.87 -7.58
#